data_AF-A0A7C3XPM7-F1
#
_entry.id   AF-A0A7C3XPM7-F1
#
_cell.length_a   1.000
_cell.length_b   1.000
_cell.length_c   1.000
_cell.angle_alpha   90.00
_cell.angle_beta   90.00
_cell.angle_gamma   90.00
#
_symmetry.space_group_name_H-M   'P 1'
#
loop_
_entity.id
_entity.type
_entity.pdbx_description
1 polymer ?
#
loop_
_entity_poly.entity_id
_entity_poly.type
_entity_poly.pdbx_seq_one_letter_code
_entity_poly.pdbx_strand_id
1 'polypeptide(L)' 'VEIVAGPFKGMKARIDRLEVARGEATIVLLDTPYQLPVTVDANYLKLVKKAEGGG' A
#
# COMPACT_ATOMS: atom_id res chain seq x y z
N VAL A 1 4.70 -2.77 0.04
CA VAL A 1 5.07 -1.35 -0.20
C VAL A 1 5.34 -0.67 1.13
N GLU A 2 6.11 0.41 1.12
CA GLU A 2 6.26 1.33 2.25
C GLU A 2 5.58 2.65 1.88
N ILE A 3 4.94 3.30 2.84
CA ILE A 3 4.24 4.57 2.64
C ILE A 3 5.22 5.69 2.97
N VAL A 4 5.50 6.59 2.03
CA VAL A 4 6.54 7.63 2.18
C VAL A 4 5.99 9.03 2.48
N ALA A 5 4.68 9.21 2.41
CA ALA A 5 3.99 10.49 2.63
C ALA A 5 2.59 10.29 3.25
N GLY A 6 2.00 11.38 3.74
CA GLY A 6 0.67 11.37 4.36
C GLY A 6 0.66 10.79 5.79
N PRO A 7 -0.54 10.57 6.35
CA PRO A 7 -0.73 10.21 7.75
C PRO A 7 -0.15 8.84 8.15
N PHE A 8 0.11 7.96 7.18
CA PHE A 8 0.64 6.61 7.40
C PHE A 8 2.12 6.48 7.01
N LYS A 9 2.83 7.59 6.85
CA LYS A 9 4.26 7.61 6.49
C LYS A 9 5.08 6.73 7.44
N GLY A 10 5.95 5.90 6.86
CA GLY A 10 6.84 4.96 7.55
C GLY A 10 6.25 3.57 7.77
N MET A 11 4.94 3.37 7.57
CA MET A 11 4.32 2.05 7.73
C MET A 11 4.52 1.17 6.49
N LYS A 12 4.55 -0.14 6.71
CA LYS A 12 4.55 -1.15 5.65
C LYS A 12 3.13 -1.64 5.38
N ALA A 13 2.83 -1.83 4.10
CA ALA A 13 1.52 -2.27 3.65
C ALA A 13 1.60 -3.23 2.47
N ARG A 14 0.54 -4.00 2.24
CA ARG A 14 0.29 -4.74 1.01
C ARG A 14 -0.70 -3.94 0.15
N ILE A 15 -0.48 -3.89 -1.16
CA ILE A 15 -1.49 -3.36 -2.09
C ILE A 15 -2.58 -4.43 -2.24
N ASP A 16 -3.80 -4.07 -1.93
CA ASP A 16 -4.99 -4.91 -2.12
C ASP A 16 -5.64 -4.60 -3.48
N ARG A 17 -5.71 -3.32 -3.85
CA ARG A 17 -6.24 -2.87 -5.14
C ARG A 17 -5.49 -1.63 -5.64
N LEU A 18 -5.29 -1.54 -6.96
CA LEU A 18 -4.67 -0.39 -7.62
C LEU A 18 -5.63 0.20 -8.66
N GLU A 19 -6.02 1.45 -8.48
CA GLU A 19 -6.91 2.20 -9.37
C GLU A 19 -6.10 3.20 -10.20
N VAL A 20 -5.40 2.70 -11.23
CA VAL A 20 -4.46 3.49 -12.05
C VAL A 20 -5.11 4.74 -12.64
N ALA A 21 -6.36 4.65 -13.11
CA ALA A 21 -7.08 5.79 -13.68
C ALA A 21 -7.35 6.93 -12.68
N ARG A 22 -7.40 6.62 -11.38
CA ARG A 22 -7.62 7.59 -10.29
C ARG A 22 -6.31 8.02 -9.63
N GLY A 23 -5.21 7.32 -9.87
CA GLY A 23 -3.96 7.53 -9.13
C GLY A 23 -4.05 7.10 -7.68
N GLU A 24 -4.95 6.16 -7.35
CA GLU A 24 -5.22 5.71 -5.98
C GLU A 24 -4.88 4.23 -5.82
N ALA A 25 -4.55 3.83 -4.59
CA ALA A 25 -4.34 2.44 -4.21
C ALA A 25 -5.01 2.15 -2.87
N THR A 26 -5.74 1.04 -2.81
CA THR A 26 -6.20 0.48 -1.54
C THR A 26 -5.12 -0.45 -0.99
N ILE A 27 -4.71 -0.18 0.24
CA ILE A 27 -3.65 -0.91 0.94
C ILE A 27 -4.15 -1.49 2.26
N VAL A 28 -3.51 -2.56 2.71
CA VAL A 28 -3.70 -3.14 4.04
C VAL A 28 -2.39 -3.02 4.82
N LEU A 29 -2.45 -2.36 5.97
CA LEU A 29 -1.30 -2.19 6.86
C LEU A 29 -0.90 -3.54 7.48
N LEU A 30 0.40 -3.81 7.56
CA LEU A 30 0.91 -5.12 8.02
C LEU A 30 1.13 -5.19 9.54
N ASP A 31 1.33 -4.05 10.20
CA ASP A 31 1.69 -3.98 11.62
C ASP A 31 0.48 -3.67 12.53
N THR A 32 -0.75 -3.76 12.01
CA THR A 32 -1.98 -3.48 12.77
C THR A 32 -2.75 -4.76 13.09
N PRO A 33 -3.27 -4.93 14.32
CA PRO A 33 -4.02 -6.13 14.71
C PRO A 33 -5.32 -6.31 13.91
N TYR A 34 -5.84 -5.22 13.34
CA TYR A 34 -6.95 -5.22 12.41
C TYR A 34 -6.48 -4.81 11.02
N GLN A 35 -6.81 -5.64 10.03
CA GLN A 35 -6.51 -5.41 8.63
C GLN A 35 -7.61 -4.52 8.02
N LEU A 36 -7.54 -3.22 8.27
CA LEU A 36 -8.45 -2.25 7.66
C LEU A 36 -7.91 -1.81 6.29
N PRO A 37 -8.70 -1.92 5.20
CA PRO A 37 -8.33 -1.35 3.91
C PRO A 37 -8.35 0.18 3.97
N VAL A 38 -7.28 0.81 3.49
CA VAL A 38 -7.16 2.26 3.40
C VAL A 38 -6.83 2.64 1.97
N THR A 39 -7.56 3.60 1.39
CA THR A 39 -7.23 4.18 0.09
C THR A 39 -6.29 5.36 0.27
N VAL A 40 -5.18 5.34 -0.45
CA VAL A 40 -4.16 6.40 -0.47
C VAL A 40 -3.81 6.78 -1.90
N ASP A 41 -3.22 7.95 -2.07
CA ASP A 41 -2.59 8.34 -3.33
C ASP A 41 -1.45 7.35 -3.65
N ALA A 42 -1.44 6.82 -4.87
CA ALA A 42 -0.46 5.82 -5.29
C ALA A 42 0.97 6.39 -5.29
N ASN A 43 1.15 7.70 -5.44
CA ASN A 43 2.46 8.36 -5.36
C ASN A 43 3.05 8.33 -3.95
N TYR A 44 2.25 8.03 -2.93
CA TYR A 44 2.73 7.86 -1.56
C TYR A 44 3.37 6.48 -1.34
N LEU A 45 3.30 5.57 -2.31
CA LEU A 45 3.76 4.20 -2.17
C LEU A 45 5.13 3.99 -2.82
N LYS A 46 6.07 3.47 -2.04
CA LYS A 46 7.36 2.98 -2.51
C LYS A 46 7.36 1.45 -2.53
N LEU A 47 7.72 0.88 -3.68
CA LEU A 47 7.90 -0.57 -3.80
C LEU A 47 9.14 -1.01 -3.00
N VAL A 48 8.93 -1.87 -2.00
CA VAL A 48 10.00 -2.44 -1.17
C VAL A 48 10.24 -3.92 -1.43
N LYS A 49 9.19 -4.65 -1.85
CA LYS A 49 9.26 -6.05 -2.28
C LYS A 49 8.13 -6.28 -3.29
N LYS A 50 8.42 -6.91 -4.42
CA LYS A 50 7.38 -7.47 -5.30
C LYS A 50 6.88 -8.76 -4.69
N ALA A 51 5.60 -9.07 -4.84
CA ALA A 51 5.17 -10.45 -4.63
C ALA A 51 6.02 -11.33 -5.56
N GLU A 52 6.66 -12.35 -5.00
CA GLU A 52 7.31 -13.39 -5.79
C GLU A 52 6.17 -14.06 -6.54
N GLY A 53 6.05 -13.74 -7.83
CA GLY A 53 5.08 -14.40 -8.69
C GLY A 53 5.42 -15.89 -8.70
N GLY A 54 4.49 -16.72 -8.25
CA GLY A 54 4.52 -18.13 -8.58
C GLY A 54 4.59 -18.24 -10.10
N GLY A 55 5.59 -18.97 -10.59
CA GLY A 55 5.70 -19.35 -12.00
C GLY A 55 4.56 -20.26 -12.45
#